data_AF-A0A7C5FSR8-F1
#
_entry.id   AF-A0A7C5FSR8-F1
#
_cell.length_a   1.000
_cell.length_b   1.000
_cell.length_c   1.000
_cell.angle_alpha   90.00
_cell.angle_beta   90.00
_cell.angle_gamma   90.00
#
_symmetry.space_group_name_H-M   'P 1'
#
loop_
_entity.id
_entity.type
_entity.pdbx_description
1 polymer ?
#
loop_
_entity_poly.entity_id
_entity_poly.type
_entity_poly.pdbx_seq_one_letter_code
_entity_poly.pdbx_strand_id
1 'polypeptide(L)'
;MLITIIGRGHGGTRAISHTLSESGVYMGAQLNASGDLIPPQEMYEACRVMSRNVRHLGGMSWDFSKVIDGPIDPEFTRLIESYLSSVLQSDAENKGWKIPETTLVYPWIARMFPDAYYIHWTRDPRDAILGSHVTDDLADFGIPYDHTDDVRRRRAISWKYQREIVKATPPPKRTIDVRFEDFVLDQDATLQRIEEFLGIPLAKIEVKPEAVGRWKTDEGEHDFDFLREDMEELGYTNGDCGMGNGE
;
A
#
# COMPACT_ATOMS: atom_id res chain seq x y z
N MET A 1 -12.15 -0.26 17.05
CA MET A 1 -11.17 -0.91 16.15
C MET A 1 -10.31 0.15 15.47
N LEU A 2 -9.00 -0.11 15.33
CA LEU A 2 -8.08 0.72 14.55
C LEU A 2 -7.73 -0.01 13.25
N ILE A 3 -7.92 0.65 12.09
CA ILE A 3 -7.68 0.09 10.76
C ILE A 3 -6.62 0.91 10.03
N THR A 4 -5.75 0.26 9.26
CA THR A 4 -4.89 0.95 8.30
C THR A 4 -4.86 0.22 6.97
N ILE A 5 -4.75 1.00 5.90
CA ILE A 5 -4.57 0.50 4.54
C ILE A 5 -3.13 0.77 4.14
N ILE A 6 -2.40 -0.30 3.83
CA ILE A 6 -1.07 -0.25 3.22
C ILE A 6 -1.15 -0.69 1.76
N GLY A 7 -0.25 -0.16 0.94
CA GLY A 7 -0.21 -0.41 -0.49
C GLY A 7 0.40 0.78 -1.23
N ARG A 8 1.02 0.51 -2.38
CA ARG A 8 1.68 1.55 -3.18
C ARG A 8 0.67 2.56 -3.75
N GLY A 9 1.10 3.80 -3.90
CA GLY A 9 0.35 4.81 -4.66
C GLY A 9 0.05 4.34 -6.08
N HIS A 10 -1.08 4.75 -6.65
CA HIS A 10 -1.64 4.15 -7.89
C HIS A 10 -2.06 2.68 -7.80
N GLY A 11 -1.95 2.03 -6.63
CA GLY A 11 -2.47 0.68 -6.38
C GLY A 11 -4.00 0.59 -6.30
N GLY A 12 -4.74 1.70 -6.37
CA GLY A 12 -6.20 1.69 -6.26
C GLY A 12 -6.73 1.74 -4.82
N THR A 13 -5.86 2.03 -3.85
CA THR A 13 -6.18 2.14 -2.41
C THR A 13 -7.26 3.17 -2.05
N ARG A 14 -7.62 4.07 -2.99
CA ARG A 14 -8.78 4.97 -2.87
C ARG A 14 -10.08 4.18 -2.69
N ALA A 15 -10.25 3.10 -3.44
CA ALA A 15 -11.50 2.32 -3.44
C ALA A 15 -11.82 1.81 -2.02
N ILE A 16 -10.85 1.18 -1.36
CA ILE A 16 -11.05 0.70 0.01
C ILE A 16 -11.14 1.84 1.04
N SER A 17 -10.42 2.95 0.87
CA SER A 17 -10.55 4.10 1.79
C SER A 17 -11.96 4.73 1.74
N HIS A 18 -12.54 4.87 0.54
CA HIS A 18 -13.91 5.35 0.35
C HIS A 18 -14.93 4.34 0.87
N THR A 19 -14.75 3.05 0.59
CA THR A 19 -15.56 1.96 1.14
C THR A 19 -15.64 2.06 2.67
N LEU A 20 -14.50 2.14 3.36
CA LEU A 20 -14.47 2.26 4.83
C LEU A 20 -15.17 3.53 5.33
N SER A 21 -14.93 4.67 4.66
CA SER A 21 -15.56 5.94 5.04
C SER A 21 -17.09 5.89 4.90
N GLU A 22 -17.60 5.34 3.80
CA GLU A 22 -19.04 5.14 3.56
C GLU A 22 -19.65 4.09 4.49
N SER A 23 -18.82 3.18 5.02
CA SER A 23 -19.20 2.19 6.04
C SER A 23 -19.21 2.75 7.47
N GLY A 24 -18.97 4.06 7.63
CA GLY A 24 -18.97 4.73 8.94
C GLY A 24 -17.65 4.63 9.71
N VAL A 25 -16.55 4.21 9.08
CA VAL A 25 -15.22 4.24 9.71
C VAL A 25 -14.68 5.67 9.67
N TYR A 26 -14.28 6.19 10.83
CA TYR A 26 -13.63 7.50 10.91
C TYR A 26 -12.18 7.43 10.41
N MET A 27 -11.92 7.92 9.20
CA MET A 27 -10.61 7.83 8.54
C MET A 27 -9.64 8.99 8.86
N GLY A 28 -10.01 9.84 9.81
CA GLY A 28 -9.26 11.03 10.23
C GLY A 28 -9.96 12.35 9.91
N ALA A 29 -9.47 13.46 10.47
CA ALA A 29 -10.19 14.74 10.45
C ALA A 29 -10.22 15.43 9.08
N GLN A 30 -9.19 15.22 8.25
CA GLN A 30 -9.06 15.86 6.95
C GLN A 30 -8.52 14.87 5.92
N LEU A 31 -9.29 14.64 4.85
CA LEU A 31 -8.95 13.73 3.77
C LEU A 31 -8.86 14.49 2.44
N ASN A 32 -7.94 14.06 1.58
CA ASN A 32 -7.94 14.47 0.17
C ASN A 32 -8.94 13.64 -0.65
N ALA A 33 -9.09 13.94 -1.95
CA ALA A 33 -9.98 13.20 -2.85
C ALA A 33 -9.62 11.71 -3.02
N SER A 34 -8.39 11.31 -2.71
CA SER A 34 -7.92 9.92 -2.73
C SER A 34 -8.16 9.18 -1.41
N GLY A 35 -8.78 9.83 -0.43
CA GLY A 35 -9.00 9.29 0.91
C GLY A 35 -7.71 9.18 1.71
N ASP A 36 -6.69 9.98 1.38
CA ASP A 36 -5.46 10.06 2.18
C ASP A 36 -5.64 11.03 3.33
N LEU A 37 -5.15 10.66 4.52
CA LEU A 37 -5.09 11.55 5.67
C LEU A 37 -4.02 12.64 5.43
N ILE A 38 -4.43 13.89 5.52
CA ILE A 38 -3.60 15.08 5.29
C ILE A 38 -3.70 16.04 6.49
N PRO A 39 -2.69 16.91 6.73
CA PRO A 39 -1.46 17.16 5.96
C PRO A 39 -0.42 16.01 6.05
N PRO A 40 0.27 15.63 4.95
CA PRO A 40 1.11 14.43 4.92
C PRO A 40 2.58 14.65 5.36
N GLN A 41 2.99 15.89 5.65
CA GLN A 41 4.40 16.25 5.83
C GLN A 41 5.07 15.45 6.94
N GLU A 42 4.40 15.23 8.07
CA GLU A 42 4.96 14.46 9.18
C GLU A 42 5.14 12.98 8.84
N MET A 43 4.24 12.40 8.04
CA MET A 43 4.44 11.05 7.48
C MET A 43 5.66 11.03 6.55
N TYR A 44 5.85 12.05 5.70
CA TYR A 44 7.02 12.10 4.82
C TYR A 44 8.33 12.21 5.59
N GLU A 45 8.38 13.04 6.63
CA GLU A 45 9.55 13.09 7.51
C GLU A 45 9.75 11.76 8.25
N ALA A 46 8.69 11.10 8.70
CA ALA A 46 8.79 9.79 9.34
C ALA A 46 9.41 8.74 8.38
N CYS A 47 9.06 8.77 7.09
CA CYS A 47 9.74 7.95 6.08
C CYS A 47 11.25 8.23 6.02
N ARG A 48 11.65 9.50 6.01
CA ARG A 48 13.08 9.88 5.99
C ARG A 48 13.83 9.51 7.26
N VAL A 49 13.15 9.50 8.42
CA VAL A 49 13.75 9.05 9.69
C VAL A 49 14.00 7.55 9.65
N MET A 50 12.99 6.78 9.25
CA MET A 50 13.07 5.32 9.17
C MET A 50 14.09 4.86 8.12
N SER A 51 14.15 5.54 6.96
CA SER A 51 15.04 5.19 5.85
C SER A 51 16.53 5.23 6.22
N ARG A 52 16.93 6.01 7.23
CA ARG A 52 18.30 6.04 7.79
C ARG A 52 18.78 4.66 8.27
N ASN A 53 17.84 3.75 8.54
CA ASN A 53 18.09 2.39 9.00
C ASN A 53 17.98 1.34 7.88
N VAL A 54 17.66 1.75 6.66
CA VAL A 54 17.59 0.87 5.48
C VAL A 54 18.90 1.00 4.71
N ARG A 55 19.54 -0.14 4.42
CA ARG A 55 20.76 -0.17 3.62
C ARG A 55 20.48 -0.83 2.27
N HIS A 56 20.82 -0.15 1.18
CA HIS A 56 20.77 -0.74 -0.15
C HIS A 56 21.97 -1.68 -0.35
N LEU A 57 21.71 -2.87 -0.88
CA LEU A 57 22.72 -3.92 -1.11
C LEU A 57 23.16 -4.02 -2.57
N GLY A 58 22.60 -3.17 -3.46
CA GLY A 58 22.75 -3.25 -4.91
C GLY A 58 21.57 -3.97 -5.57
N GLY A 59 21.22 -3.58 -6.79
CA GLY A 59 20.09 -4.14 -7.52
C GLY A 59 18.76 -3.91 -6.79
N MET A 60 17.89 -4.92 -6.80
CA MET A 60 16.58 -4.92 -6.11
C MET A 60 16.65 -5.51 -4.71
N SER A 61 17.73 -5.22 -3.97
CA SER A 61 17.97 -5.81 -2.65
C SER A 61 18.28 -4.74 -1.61
N TRP A 62 17.59 -4.85 -0.48
CA TRP A 62 17.74 -3.96 0.68
C TRP A 62 17.85 -4.80 1.95
N ASP A 63 18.60 -4.28 2.91
CA ASP A 63 18.73 -4.82 4.25
C ASP A 63 17.78 -4.07 5.19
N PHE A 64 16.76 -4.78 5.66
CA PHE A 64 15.74 -4.29 6.59
C PHE A 64 15.99 -4.72 8.05
N SER A 65 17.10 -5.41 8.35
CA SER A 65 17.35 -5.98 9.69
C SER A 65 17.22 -4.94 10.82
N LYS A 66 17.77 -3.74 10.61
CA LYS A 66 17.68 -2.66 11.61
C LYS A 66 16.27 -2.13 11.84
N VAL A 67 15.42 -2.09 10.81
CA VAL A 67 14.04 -1.61 10.98
C VAL A 67 13.13 -2.69 11.58
N ILE A 68 13.45 -3.96 11.34
CA ILE A 68 12.73 -5.11 11.91
C ILE A 68 13.10 -5.30 13.38
N ASP A 69 14.40 -5.47 13.68
CA ASP A 69 14.87 -5.90 15.02
C ASP A 69 15.41 -4.75 15.88
N GLY A 70 15.76 -3.62 15.28
CA GLY A 70 16.34 -2.48 15.97
C GLY A 70 15.33 -1.65 16.78
N PRO A 71 15.78 -0.68 17.58
CA PRO A 71 14.86 0.25 18.25
C PRO A 71 14.14 1.14 17.23
N ILE A 72 12.91 1.53 17.53
CA ILE A 72 12.20 2.59 16.80
C ILE A 72 12.78 3.93 17.27
N ASP A 73 13.15 4.79 16.33
CA ASP A 73 13.65 6.12 16.64
C ASP A 73 12.56 6.96 17.33
N PRO A 74 12.80 7.58 18.50
CA PRO A 74 11.82 8.44 19.16
C PRO A 74 11.31 9.60 18.28
N GLU A 75 12.13 10.09 17.35
CA GLU A 75 11.72 11.09 16.37
C GLU A 75 10.59 10.56 15.48
N PHE A 76 10.69 9.30 15.03
CA PHE A 76 9.67 8.64 14.24
C PHE A 76 8.35 8.52 15.02
N THR A 77 8.41 8.02 16.25
CA THR A 77 7.23 7.87 17.11
C THR A 77 6.48 9.20 17.24
N ARG A 78 7.21 10.28 17.55
CA ARG A 78 6.63 11.62 17.70
C ARG A 78 5.96 12.11 16.40
N LEU A 79 6.60 11.89 15.25
CA LEU A 79 6.05 12.29 13.95
C LEU A 79 4.77 11.53 13.61
N ILE A 80 4.74 10.22 13.85
CA ILE A 80 3.57 9.38 13.60
C ILE A 80 2.42 9.70 14.55
N GLU A 81 2.69 9.89 15.84
CA GLU A 81 1.66 10.27 16.82
C GLU A 81 1.04 11.64 16.50
N SER A 82 1.85 12.59 16.03
CA SER A 82 1.37 13.91 15.61
C SER A 82 0.54 13.81 14.32
N TYR A 83 1.04 13.08 13.32
CA TYR A 83 0.33 12.85 12.04
C TYR A 83 -1.02 12.17 12.26
N LEU A 84 -1.05 11.12 13.10
CA LEU A 84 -2.25 10.34 13.40
C LEU A 84 -3.09 10.92 14.55
N SER A 85 -2.74 12.10 15.08
CA SER A 85 -3.39 12.67 16.27
C SER A 85 -4.92 12.69 16.17
N SER A 86 -5.46 13.11 15.02
CA SER A 86 -6.91 13.15 14.79
C SER A 86 -7.58 11.77 14.85
N VAL A 87 -6.88 10.71 14.44
CA VAL A 87 -7.35 9.32 14.50
C VAL A 87 -7.19 8.77 15.91
N LEU A 88 -6.02 8.95 16.52
CA LEU A 88 -5.71 8.40 17.84
C LEU A 88 -6.61 9.01 18.93
N GLN A 89 -6.93 10.30 18.84
CA GLN A 89 -7.77 11.02 19.81
C GLN A 89 -9.28 10.89 19.58
N SER A 90 -9.72 10.31 18.45
CA SER A 90 -11.15 10.15 18.16
C SER A 90 -11.79 9.05 19.03
N ASP A 91 -12.98 9.32 19.55
CA ASP A 91 -13.82 8.35 20.30
C ASP A 91 -14.65 7.44 19.38
N ALA A 92 -14.49 7.56 18.05
CA ALA A 92 -15.19 6.70 17.10
C ALA A 92 -14.88 5.22 17.34
N GLU A 93 -15.93 4.39 17.36
CA GLU A 93 -15.81 2.95 17.57
C GLU A 93 -14.89 2.31 16.52
N ASN A 94 -15.08 2.66 15.25
CA ASN A 94 -14.23 2.23 14.13
C ASN A 94 -13.51 3.44 13.55
N LYS A 95 -12.18 3.38 13.55
CA LYS A 95 -11.34 4.46 13.07
C LYS A 95 -10.11 3.94 12.35
N GLY A 96 -9.50 4.75 11.51
CA GLY A 96 -8.34 4.35 10.77
C GLY A 96 -7.68 5.48 10.02
N TRP A 97 -6.66 5.13 9.25
CA TRP A 97 -6.02 6.06 8.33
C TRP A 97 -5.61 5.32 7.07
N LYS A 98 -5.36 6.11 6.03
CA LYS A 98 -4.75 5.64 4.80
C LYS A 98 -3.85 6.73 4.26
N ILE A 99 -2.66 6.33 3.84
CA ILE A 99 -1.75 7.09 2.98
C ILE A 99 -0.71 6.10 2.44
N PRO A 100 -0.40 6.08 1.12
CA PRO A 100 0.50 5.07 0.54
C PRO A 100 1.87 4.94 1.21
N GLU A 101 2.40 6.06 1.70
CA GLU A 101 3.67 6.22 2.40
C GLU A 101 3.77 5.38 3.67
N THR A 102 2.62 5.01 4.27
CA THR A 102 2.58 4.06 5.39
C THR A 102 3.31 2.76 5.05
N THR A 103 3.29 2.33 3.78
CA THR A 103 3.98 1.13 3.29
C THR A 103 5.50 1.27 3.37
N LEU A 104 6.05 2.46 3.12
CA LEU A 104 7.50 2.72 3.17
C LEU A 104 8.07 2.58 4.59
N VAL A 105 7.22 2.72 5.60
CA VAL A 105 7.58 2.67 7.02
C VAL A 105 6.88 1.53 7.77
N TYR A 106 6.33 0.58 7.01
CA TYR A 106 5.49 -0.50 7.50
C TYR A 106 6.08 -1.27 8.70
N PRO A 107 7.38 -1.66 8.74
CA PRO A 107 7.96 -2.35 9.89
C PRO A 107 7.75 -1.63 11.23
N TRP A 108 7.93 -0.31 11.24
CA TRP A 108 7.79 0.47 12.48
C TRP A 108 6.33 0.78 12.80
N ILE A 109 5.48 1.00 11.80
CA ILE A 109 4.02 1.12 11.98
C ILE A 109 3.44 -0.16 12.58
N ALA A 110 3.79 -1.32 12.03
CA ALA A 110 3.37 -2.64 12.51
C ALA A 110 3.74 -2.85 13.99
N ARG A 111 4.92 -2.38 14.41
CA ARG A 111 5.40 -2.48 15.79
C ARG A 111 4.77 -1.46 16.73
N MET A 112 4.43 -0.26 16.25
CA MET A 112 3.72 0.76 17.03
C MET A 112 2.24 0.39 17.24
N PHE A 113 1.60 -0.22 16.23
CA PHE A 113 0.18 -0.57 16.26
C PHE A 113 -0.04 -2.07 15.97
N PRO A 114 0.44 -2.98 16.84
CA PRO A 114 0.45 -4.42 16.57
C PRO A 114 -0.94 -5.07 16.58
N ASP A 115 -1.94 -4.41 17.17
CA ASP A 115 -3.32 -4.91 17.27
C ASP A 115 -4.29 -4.23 16.29
N ALA A 116 -3.79 -3.31 15.45
CA ALA A 116 -4.56 -2.71 14.35
C ALA A 116 -4.88 -3.76 13.27
N TYR A 117 -5.93 -3.50 12.50
CA TYR A 117 -6.32 -4.30 11.35
C TYR A 117 -5.65 -3.72 10.11
N TYR A 118 -4.78 -4.50 9.48
CA TYR A 118 -4.05 -4.12 8.29
C TYR A 118 -4.74 -4.69 7.05
N ILE A 119 -5.16 -3.82 6.15
CA ILE A 119 -5.58 -4.20 4.80
C ILE A 119 -4.40 -3.95 3.88
N HIS A 120 -3.74 -5.03 3.46
CA HIS A 120 -2.67 -4.96 2.48
C HIS A 120 -3.26 -5.00 1.08
N TRP A 121 -3.22 -3.86 0.42
CA TRP A 121 -3.81 -3.63 -0.88
C TRP A 121 -2.75 -3.76 -1.97
N THR A 122 -2.94 -4.74 -2.84
CA THR A 122 -2.04 -5.02 -3.96
C THR A 122 -2.74 -4.79 -5.28
N ARG A 123 -1.96 -4.52 -6.33
CA ARG A 123 -2.43 -4.34 -7.69
C ARG A 123 -1.34 -4.84 -8.64
N ASP A 124 -1.73 -5.33 -9.81
CA ASP A 124 -0.80 -5.72 -10.87
C ASP A 124 0.24 -4.60 -11.08
N PRO A 125 1.54 -4.89 -10.88
CA PRO A 125 2.57 -3.87 -10.97
C PRO A 125 2.60 -3.18 -12.32
N ARG A 126 2.28 -3.89 -13.41
CA ARG A 126 2.24 -3.32 -14.77
C ARG A 126 1.24 -2.17 -14.86
N ASP A 127 0.13 -2.30 -14.16
CA ASP A 127 -0.93 -1.29 -14.06
C ASP A 127 -0.59 -0.18 -13.04
N ALA A 128 0.09 -0.55 -11.95
CA ALA A 128 0.45 0.36 -10.88
C ALA A 128 1.55 1.36 -11.27
N ILE A 129 2.38 1.06 -12.27
CA ILE A 129 3.48 1.92 -12.72
C ILE A 129 3.10 2.86 -13.88
N LEU A 130 1.88 2.77 -14.39
CA LEU A 130 1.42 3.61 -15.52
C LEU A 130 1.37 5.10 -15.17
N GLY A 131 0.87 5.43 -13.97
CA GLY A 131 0.64 6.80 -13.51
C GLY A 131 1.68 7.31 -12.52
N SER A 132 1.79 8.64 -12.39
CA SER A 132 2.75 9.30 -11.51
C SER A 132 2.24 9.42 -10.08
N HIS A 133 3.00 8.97 -9.08
CA HIS A 133 2.74 9.19 -7.67
C HIS A 133 3.92 9.88 -6.98
N VAL A 134 3.68 10.50 -5.81
CA VAL A 134 4.76 11.06 -4.99
C VAL A 134 5.72 9.97 -4.48
N THR A 135 5.25 8.73 -4.29
CA THR A 135 6.08 7.58 -3.92
C THR A 135 6.87 6.98 -5.08
N ASP A 136 6.91 7.61 -6.25
CA ASP A 136 7.60 7.05 -7.42
C ASP A 136 9.12 7.05 -7.25
N ASP A 137 9.68 8.12 -6.68
CA ASP A 137 11.11 8.20 -6.37
C ASP A 137 11.35 7.91 -4.89
N LEU A 138 12.02 6.79 -4.62
CA LEU A 138 12.39 6.40 -3.27
C LEU A 138 13.33 7.43 -2.60
N ALA A 139 14.10 8.18 -3.39
CA ALA A 139 15.02 9.18 -2.88
C ALA A 139 14.31 10.39 -2.24
N ASP A 140 13.08 10.70 -2.62
CA ASP A 140 12.27 11.76 -1.99
C ASP A 140 11.97 11.47 -0.52
N PHE A 141 12.04 10.19 -0.14
CA PHE A 141 11.88 9.65 1.21
C PHE A 141 13.20 9.18 1.82
N GLY A 142 14.34 9.52 1.21
CA GLY A 142 15.67 9.17 1.70
C GLY A 142 16.00 7.68 1.64
N ILE A 143 15.27 6.89 0.84
CA ILE A 143 15.51 5.45 0.68
C ILE A 143 16.54 5.26 -0.46
N PRO A 144 17.70 4.63 -0.18
CA PRO A 144 18.72 4.43 -1.20
C PRO A 144 18.31 3.34 -2.22
N TYR A 145 18.63 3.56 -3.49
CA TYR A 145 18.46 2.59 -4.58
C TYR A 145 19.38 2.93 -5.77
N ASP A 146 19.51 2.02 -6.74
CA ASP A 146 20.20 2.31 -8.00
C ASP A 146 19.36 3.28 -8.86
N HIS A 147 19.76 4.55 -8.86
CA HIS A 147 19.07 5.60 -9.60
C HIS A 147 18.96 5.30 -11.09
N THR A 148 17.85 5.74 -11.69
CA THR A 148 17.58 5.61 -13.11
C THR A 148 16.81 6.82 -13.62
N ASP A 149 17.11 7.24 -14.86
CA ASP A 149 16.39 8.29 -15.57
C ASP A 149 15.08 7.79 -16.18
N ASP A 150 14.91 6.47 -16.31
CA ASP A 150 13.69 5.86 -16.81
C ASP A 150 12.58 5.93 -15.75
N VAL A 151 11.52 6.67 -16.07
CA VAL A 151 10.38 6.90 -15.18
C VAL A 151 9.63 5.60 -14.86
N ARG A 152 9.41 4.71 -15.83
CA ARG A 152 8.68 3.45 -15.61
C ARG A 152 9.52 2.48 -14.80
N ARG A 153 10.82 2.41 -15.09
CA ARG A 153 11.76 1.62 -14.28
C ARG A 153 11.83 2.13 -12.85
N ARG A 154 11.91 3.45 -12.64
CA ARG A 154 11.90 4.06 -11.28
C ARG A 154 10.65 3.66 -10.49
N ARG A 155 9.48 3.75 -11.14
CA ARG A 155 8.20 3.32 -10.54
C ARG A 155 8.17 1.84 -10.21
N ALA A 156 8.72 1.00 -11.09
CA ALA A 156 8.84 -0.44 -10.87
C ALA A 156 9.80 -0.76 -9.71
N ILE A 157 10.91 -0.03 -9.58
CA ILE A 157 11.83 -0.14 -8.44
C ILE A 157 11.11 0.25 -7.14
N SER A 158 10.36 1.36 -7.14
CA SER A 158 9.55 1.78 -5.99
C SER A 158 8.50 0.72 -5.59
N TRP A 159 7.83 0.11 -6.58
CA TRP A 159 6.92 -1.01 -6.33
C TRP A 159 7.65 -2.19 -5.70
N LYS A 160 8.80 -2.58 -6.26
CA LYS A 160 9.61 -3.70 -5.77
C LYS A 160 10.10 -3.45 -4.34
N TYR A 161 10.59 -2.26 -4.03
CA TYR A 161 10.95 -1.90 -2.66
C TYR A 161 9.79 -2.09 -1.67
N GLN A 162 8.61 -1.57 -2.02
CA GLN A 162 7.41 -1.67 -1.17
C GLN A 162 6.94 -3.12 -1.00
N ARG A 163 7.12 -3.95 -2.02
CA ARG A 163 6.89 -5.40 -1.93
C ARG A 163 7.88 -6.08 -0.98
N GLU A 164 9.17 -5.78 -1.15
CA GLU A 164 10.24 -6.38 -0.34
C GLU A 164 10.14 -6.00 1.15
N ILE A 165 9.86 -4.74 1.47
CA ILE A 165 9.72 -4.31 2.86
C ILE A 165 8.52 -4.95 3.55
N VAL A 166 7.41 -5.17 2.83
CA VAL A 166 6.25 -5.90 3.35
C VAL A 166 6.59 -7.37 3.57
N LYS A 167 7.23 -8.05 2.61
CA LYS A 167 7.67 -9.46 2.73
C LYS A 167 8.65 -9.66 3.88
N ALA A 168 9.55 -8.71 4.11
CA ALA A 168 10.54 -8.78 5.18
C ALA A 168 9.95 -8.53 6.58
N THR A 169 8.79 -7.87 6.66
CA THR A 169 8.17 -7.52 7.95
C THR A 169 7.33 -8.68 8.47
N PRO A 170 7.54 -9.16 9.71
CA PRO A 170 6.64 -10.11 10.34
C PRO A 170 5.21 -9.55 10.35
N PRO A 171 4.23 -10.26 9.78
CA PRO A 171 2.88 -9.72 9.64
C PRO A 171 2.24 -9.49 11.02
N PRO A 172 1.59 -8.34 11.25
CA PRO A 172 0.74 -8.13 12.41
C PRO A 172 -0.34 -9.21 12.54
N LYS A 173 -0.85 -9.39 13.76
CA LYS A 173 -1.84 -10.44 14.08
C LYS A 173 -3.09 -10.40 13.19
N ARG A 174 -3.45 -9.21 12.70
CA ARG A 174 -4.68 -8.94 11.94
C ARG A 174 -4.29 -8.30 10.63
N THR A 175 -4.04 -9.15 9.64
CA THR A 175 -3.71 -8.71 8.28
C THR A 175 -4.56 -9.47 7.28
N ILE A 176 -5.08 -8.77 6.28
CA ILE A 176 -5.73 -9.37 5.11
C ILE A 176 -5.08 -8.83 3.84
N ASP A 177 -4.77 -9.73 2.91
CA ASP A 177 -4.33 -9.36 1.56
C ASP A 177 -5.53 -9.25 0.63
N VAL A 178 -5.60 -8.14 -0.11
CA VAL A 178 -6.66 -7.85 -1.07
C VAL A 178 -6.04 -7.36 -2.36
N ARG A 179 -6.41 -7.98 -3.49
CA ARG A 179 -6.04 -7.50 -4.83
C ARG A 179 -7.08 -6.50 -5.31
N PHE A 180 -6.61 -5.42 -5.93
CA PHE A 180 -7.44 -4.41 -6.57
C PHE A 180 -8.37 -5.05 -7.62
N GLU A 181 -7.82 -6.01 -8.37
CA GLU A 181 -8.50 -6.74 -9.44
C GLU A 181 -9.68 -7.55 -8.88
N ASP A 182 -9.49 -8.25 -7.76
CA ASP A 182 -10.56 -9.01 -7.11
C ASP A 182 -11.65 -8.06 -6.59
N PHE A 183 -11.26 -6.94 -5.97
CA PHE A 183 -12.23 -5.95 -5.49
C PHE A 183 -13.07 -5.34 -6.61
N VAL A 184 -12.51 -5.19 -7.81
CA VAL A 184 -13.21 -4.59 -8.95
C VAL A 184 -14.01 -5.63 -9.73
N LEU A 185 -13.48 -6.84 -9.93
CA LEU A 185 -14.07 -7.86 -10.81
C LEU A 185 -14.98 -8.85 -10.06
N ASP A 186 -14.73 -9.07 -8.77
CA ASP A 186 -15.51 -9.94 -7.88
C ASP A 186 -15.79 -9.21 -6.54
N GLN A 187 -16.45 -8.05 -6.66
CA GLN A 187 -16.62 -7.11 -5.57
C GLN A 187 -17.41 -7.71 -4.39
N ASP A 188 -18.48 -8.47 -4.65
CA ASP A 188 -19.33 -9.02 -3.59
C ASP A 188 -18.58 -10.04 -2.73
N ALA A 189 -17.87 -10.99 -3.35
CA ALA A 189 -17.07 -11.95 -2.61
C ALA A 189 -15.89 -11.29 -1.89
N THR A 190 -15.28 -10.27 -2.50
CA THR A 190 -14.19 -9.51 -1.89
C THR A 190 -14.68 -8.71 -0.68
N LEU A 191 -15.81 -8.01 -0.78
CA LEU A 191 -16.39 -7.27 0.35
C LEU A 191 -16.75 -8.20 1.50
N GLN A 192 -17.39 -9.34 1.21
CA GLN A 192 -17.72 -10.33 2.25
C GLN A 192 -16.48 -10.77 3.03
N ARG A 193 -15.37 -11.07 2.35
CA ARG A 193 -14.11 -11.45 3.02
C ARG A 193 -13.57 -10.34 3.92
N ILE A 194 -13.68 -9.08 3.49
CA ILE A 194 -13.22 -7.94 4.30
C ILE A 194 -14.19 -7.69 5.47
N GLU A 195 -15.50 -7.84 5.29
CA GLU A 195 -16.50 -7.77 6.37
C GLU A 195 -16.25 -8.83 7.44
N GLU A 196 -15.99 -10.08 7.05
CA GLU A 196 -15.65 -11.17 7.97
C GLU A 196 -14.37 -10.87 8.76
N PHE A 197 -13.37 -10.27 8.10
CA PHE A 197 -12.11 -9.88 8.73
C PHE A 197 -12.28 -8.72 9.71
N LEU A 198 -13.03 -7.68 9.34
CA LEU A 198 -13.21 -6.47 10.16
C LEU A 198 -14.32 -6.61 11.21
N GLY A 199 -15.26 -7.54 11.01
CA GLY A 199 -16.43 -7.72 11.87
C GLY A 199 -17.47 -6.60 11.77
N ILE A 200 -17.48 -5.84 10.67
CA ILE A 200 -18.43 -4.76 10.41
C ILE A 200 -18.97 -4.87 8.97
N PRO A 201 -20.22 -4.44 8.72
CA PRO A 201 -20.75 -4.37 7.36
C PRO A 201 -20.01 -3.29 6.54
N LEU A 202 -19.83 -3.54 5.25
CA LEU A 202 -19.17 -2.62 4.33
C LEU A 202 -20.14 -2.09 3.26
N ALA A 203 -20.04 -0.79 3.00
CA ALA A 203 -20.72 -0.15 1.88
C ALA A 203 -20.18 -0.67 0.55
N LYS A 204 -21.07 -0.87 -0.42
CA LYS A 204 -20.68 -1.23 -1.80
C LYS A 204 -20.59 0.02 -2.65
N ILE A 205 -19.37 0.49 -2.91
CA ILE A 205 -19.11 1.64 -3.77
C ILE A 205 -19.15 1.26 -5.26
N GLU A 206 -19.36 2.24 -6.13
CA GLU A 206 -19.20 2.04 -7.57
C GLU A 206 -17.72 1.81 -7.94
N VAL A 207 -17.46 0.78 -8.76
CA VAL A 207 -16.12 0.43 -9.27
C VAL A 207 -16.09 0.53 -10.80
N LYS A 208 -14.89 0.68 -11.34
CA LYS A 208 -14.64 0.86 -12.78
C LYS A 208 -13.85 -0.32 -13.33
N PRO A 209 -14.49 -1.35 -13.93
CA PRO A 209 -13.80 -2.50 -14.49
C PRO A 209 -12.70 -2.15 -15.50
N GLU A 210 -12.87 -1.06 -16.25
CA GLU A 210 -11.87 -0.56 -17.21
C GLU A 210 -10.57 -0.07 -16.56
N ALA A 211 -10.56 0.09 -15.23
CA ALA A 211 -9.35 0.39 -14.49
C ALA A 211 -8.42 -0.82 -14.35
N VAL A 212 -8.89 -2.04 -14.60
CA VAL A 212 -8.10 -3.28 -14.51
C VAL A 212 -7.49 -3.64 -15.86
N GLY A 213 -6.18 -3.91 -15.88
CA GLY A 213 -5.49 -4.40 -17.07
C GLY A 213 -5.27 -3.32 -18.14
N ARG A 214 -5.17 -2.05 -17.74
CA ARG A 214 -4.87 -0.92 -18.64
C ARG A 214 -3.53 -1.10 -19.34
N TRP A 215 -2.58 -1.77 -18.68
CA TRP A 215 -1.28 -2.12 -19.26
C TRP A 215 -1.40 -2.94 -20.56
N LYS A 216 -2.48 -3.71 -20.76
CA LYS A 216 -2.69 -4.51 -21.98
C LYS A 216 -2.82 -3.65 -23.25
N THR A 217 -3.15 -2.37 -23.09
CA THR A 217 -3.27 -1.40 -24.18
C THR A 217 -2.24 -0.27 -24.08
N ASP A 218 -1.37 -0.29 -23.07
CA ASP A 218 -0.27 0.67 -22.93
C ASP A 218 0.85 0.27 -23.89
N GLU A 219 1.51 1.25 -24.51
CA GLU A 219 2.62 0.99 -25.45
C GLU A 219 4.00 1.16 -24.79
N GLY A 220 4.03 1.61 -23.54
CA GLY A 220 5.26 1.83 -22.78
C GLY A 220 5.82 0.55 -22.16
N GLU A 221 7.08 0.61 -21.70
CA GLU A 221 7.68 -0.50 -20.95
C GLU A 221 6.96 -0.68 -19.60
N HIS A 222 6.44 -1.87 -19.38
CA HIS A 222 5.81 -2.27 -18.11
C HIS A 222 6.26 -3.66 -17.62
N ASP A 223 6.95 -4.43 -18.47
CA ASP A 223 7.45 -5.77 -18.14
C ASP A 223 8.92 -5.67 -17.71
N PHE A 224 9.15 -5.69 -16.40
CA PHE A 224 10.49 -5.72 -15.84
C PHE A 224 10.77 -7.09 -15.21
N ASP A 225 11.85 -7.76 -15.62
CA ASP A 225 12.18 -9.13 -15.19
C ASP A 225 12.18 -9.32 -13.66
N PHE A 226 12.61 -8.29 -12.92
CA PHE A 226 12.69 -8.32 -11.45
C PHE A 226 11.33 -8.31 -10.74
N LEU A 227 10.22 -8.12 -11.47
CA LEU A 227 8.85 -8.16 -10.94
C LEU A 227 8.21 -9.55 -11.09
N ARG A 228 8.72 -10.39 -11.99
CA ARG A 228 8.07 -11.65 -12.39
C ARG A 228 7.76 -12.59 -11.23
N GLU A 229 8.70 -12.79 -10.31
CA GLU A 229 8.51 -13.68 -9.16
C GLU A 229 7.36 -13.20 -8.26
N ASP A 230 7.31 -11.91 -7.93
CA ASP A 230 6.23 -11.36 -7.10
C ASP A 230 4.90 -11.31 -7.84
N MET A 231 4.93 -11.11 -9.16
CA MET A 231 3.74 -11.20 -10.00
C MET A 231 3.16 -12.61 -9.96
N GLU A 232 3.98 -13.64 -10.13
CA GLU A 232 3.55 -15.04 -10.01
C GLU A 232 3.00 -15.35 -8.61
N GLU A 233 3.68 -14.91 -7.55
CA GLU A 233 3.23 -15.08 -6.16
C GLU A 233 1.87 -14.42 -5.88
N LEU A 234 1.61 -13.25 -6.50
CA LEU A 234 0.34 -12.54 -6.41
C LEU A 234 -0.74 -13.04 -7.39
N GLY A 235 -0.42 -14.05 -8.19
CA GLY A 235 -1.32 -14.60 -9.20
C GLY A 235 -1.49 -13.72 -10.45
N TYR A 236 -0.60 -12.76 -10.69
CA TYR A 236 -0.53 -11.98 -11.93
C TYR A 236 0.33 -12.70 -12.98
N THR A 237 -0.11 -13.88 -13.42
CA THR A 237 0.63 -14.62 -14.45
C THR A 237 0.35 -14.04 -15.85
N ASN A 238 1.23 -14.31 -16.81
CA ASN A 238 1.02 -13.93 -18.23
C ASN A 238 -0.15 -14.68 -18.91
N GLY A 239 -0.99 -15.37 -18.13
CA GLY A 239 -2.08 -16.23 -18.57
C GLY A 239 -3.50 -15.79 -18.17
N ASP A 240 -3.70 -14.68 -17.45
CA ASP A 240 -5.06 -14.10 -17.22
C ASP A 240 -5.58 -13.37 -18.48
N CYS A 241 -5.38 -14.03 -19.62
CA CYS A 241 -6.22 -13.96 -20.79
C CYS A 241 -7.54 -14.62 -20.42
N GLY A 242 -8.63 -13.85 -20.49
CA GLY A 242 -9.96 -14.36 -20.22
C GLY A 242 -10.20 -15.68 -20.92
N MET A 243 -10.60 -16.69 -20.15
CA MET A 243 -11.39 -17.79 -20.67
C MET A 243 -12.73 -17.19 -21.12
N GLY A 244 -12.73 -16.63 -22.34
CA GLY A 244 -13.94 -16.52 -23.12
C GLY A 244 -14.42 -17.93 -23.39
N ASN A 245 -15.52 -18.32 -22.73
CA ASN A 245 -16.27 -19.50 -23.13
C ASN A 245 -16.63 -19.36 -24.61
N GLY A 246 -16.06 -20.24 -25.42
CA GLY A 246 -16.26 -20.29 -26.86
C GLY A 246 -15.90 -21.66 -27.39
N GLU A 247 -16.71 -22.65 -27.03
CA GLU A 247 -17.33 -23.66 -27.91
C GLU A 247 -18.49 -24.36 -27.18
#